data_AF-A0A2H3JR68-F1
#
_entry.id   AF-A0A2H3JR68-F1
#
_cell.length_a   1.000
_cell.length_b   1.000
_cell.length_c   1.000
_cell.angle_alpha   90.00
_cell.angle_beta   90.00
_cell.angle_gamma   90.00
#
_symmetry.space_group_name_H-M   'P 1'
#
loop_
_entity.id
_entity.type
_entity.pdbx_description
1 polymer ?
#
loop_
_entity_poly.entity_id
_entity_poly.type
_entity_poly.pdbx_seq_one_letter_code
_entity_poly.pdbx_strand_id
1 'polypeptide(L)'
;MLTPRILSRLCVQHRLASVGASRPVLRNGICLHSALVRHSGTLSSPPAPPKSWVEHLPAKMRPYLYLARVDKPIGTWLLFYPCTWSITMASYALQTPFTVPLTYISLFGIGAFVMRGAGCTINDMWDRNLDKAVARTKERPLARGDITPIQAVGFLGLQLSAGLAVLTQLNWYSILLGASSLSVVTIYPFMKRITYWPQAVLGLAFNWGALLGWSAVADSVNWSVALPLYAGGFCWTLVYDSIYAHQDKTDDVTVGIRSTALLFGEQTRPILSALSASSVSLIALAGYMNAQGPLFYAGTGLAALQLARVVARTEFNDRPSCWRGFVGCGWAGFWIWMGGLADYIALMPGVTA
;
A
#
# COMPACT_ATOMS: atom_id res chain seq x y z
N MET A 1 -11.30 56.70 -20.16
CA MET A 1 -11.35 55.33 -20.72
C MET A 1 -11.52 54.36 -19.57
N LEU A 2 -12.66 53.69 -19.51
CA LEU A 2 -13.15 52.85 -18.42
C LEU A 2 -12.79 51.37 -18.69
N THR A 3 -12.31 50.64 -17.68
CA THR A 3 -13.01 49.47 -17.09
C THR A 3 -12.20 48.82 -15.95
N PRO A 4 -12.79 48.70 -14.75
CA PRO A 4 -12.42 47.75 -13.70
C PRO A 4 -13.48 46.64 -13.56
N ARG A 5 -13.13 45.40 -13.19
CA ARG A 5 -14.03 44.44 -12.51
C ARG A 5 -13.28 43.16 -12.08
N ILE A 6 -12.71 43.22 -10.89
CA ILE A 6 -12.50 42.07 -10.01
C ILE A 6 -13.12 42.48 -8.68
N LEU A 7 -14.28 41.90 -8.34
CA LEU A 7 -14.78 41.66 -6.98
C LEU A 7 -16.26 41.25 -7.03
N SER A 8 -16.61 40.34 -6.11
CA SER A 8 -17.94 39.89 -5.72
C SER A 8 -18.64 38.84 -6.61
N ARG A 9 -18.76 37.61 -6.08
CA ARG A 9 -20.05 37.03 -5.67
C ARG A 9 -19.86 35.60 -5.12
N LEU A 10 -19.45 35.53 -3.85
CA LEU A 10 -20.02 34.57 -2.92
C LEU A 10 -21.35 35.16 -2.47
N CYS A 11 -22.48 34.56 -2.85
CA CYS A 11 -23.68 34.57 -2.01
C CYS A 11 -24.65 33.49 -2.46
N VAL A 12 -24.76 32.49 -1.60
CA VAL A 12 -25.84 31.52 -1.50
C VAL A 12 -27.16 32.26 -1.31
N GLN A 13 -28.19 31.93 -2.08
CA GLN A 13 -29.57 32.15 -1.63
C GLN A 13 -30.51 31.06 -2.15
N HIS A 14 -30.91 30.21 -1.21
CA HIS A 14 -32.14 29.44 -1.24
C HIS A 14 -33.34 30.35 -1.57
N ARG A 15 -34.20 29.91 -2.49
CA ARG A 15 -35.64 30.19 -2.39
C ARG A 15 -36.47 29.11 -3.09
N LEU A 16 -37.25 28.41 -2.28
CA LEU A 16 -38.37 27.55 -2.66
C LEU A 16 -39.60 28.41 -3.01
N ALA A 17 -40.56 27.76 -3.68
CA ALA A 17 -41.96 28.13 -3.92
C ALA A 17 -42.27 28.98 -5.15
N SER A 18 -42.96 28.41 -6.14
CA SER A 18 -44.44 28.40 -6.14
C SER A 18 -45.00 27.72 -7.39
N VAL A 19 -46.10 27.00 -7.17
CA VAL A 19 -46.97 26.38 -8.15
C VAL A 19 -47.77 27.48 -8.87
N GLY A 20 -47.89 27.38 -10.19
CA GLY A 20 -48.74 28.28 -10.98
C GLY A 20 -48.95 27.74 -12.40
N ALA A 21 -50.01 26.96 -12.58
CA ALA A 21 -50.49 26.51 -13.88
C ALA A 21 -51.06 27.69 -14.68
N SER A 22 -50.79 27.78 -15.99
CA SER A 22 -51.81 28.03 -17.03
C SER A 22 -51.24 28.19 -18.45
N ARG A 23 -51.72 27.28 -19.31
CA ARG A 23 -52.05 27.38 -20.75
C ARG A 23 -50.97 27.24 -21.84
N PRO A 24 -51.33 26.60 -22.97
CA PRO A 24 -50.38 26.07 -23.94
C PRO A 24 -50.19 27.01 -25.13
N VAL A 25 -48.94 27.11 -25.61
CA VAL A 25 -48.65 27.72 -26.91
C VAL A 25 -48.26 26.60 -27.87
N LEU A 26 -49.21 26.23 -28.72
CA LEU A 26 -48.98 25.45 -29.94
C LEU A 26 -48.15 26.31 -30.90
N ARG A 27 -46.92 25.89 -31.19
CA ARG A 27 -46.21 26.36 -32.38
C ARG A 27 -45.31 25.25 -32.95
N ASN A 28 -45.66 24.87 -34.18
CA ASN A 28 -44.88 24.13 -35.17
C ASN A 28 -44.54 22.67 -34.84
N GLY A 29 -45.46 21.80 -35.29
CA GLY A 29 -45.23 20.37 -35.38
C GLY A 29 -44.14 20.03 -36.40
N ILE A 30 -43.06 19.46 -35.90
CA ILE A 30 -42.25 18.49 -36.63
C ILE A 30 -42.45 17.18 -35.87
N CYS A 31 -43.22 16.28 -36.46
CA CYS A 31 -43.50 14.96 -35.92
C CYS A 31 -42.27 14.06 -36.16
N LEU A 32 -41.27 14.14 -35.27
CA LEU A 32 -40.21 13.14 -35.21
C LEU A 32 -40.74 11.92 -34.45
N HIS A 33 -41.27 10.96 -35.20
CA HIS A 33 -41.44 9.58 -34.73
C HIS A 33 -40.07 9.04 -34.31
N SER A 34 -39.75 9.18 -33.03
CA SER A 34 -38.63 8.47 -32.42
C SER A 34 -39.08 7.02 -32.26
N ALA A 35 -38.74 6.21 -33.26
CA ALA A 35 -38.83 4.77 -33.16
C ALA A 35 -38.02 4.31 -31.94
N LEU A 36 -38.72 3.93 -30.87
CA LEU A 36 -38.15 3.16 -29.78
C LEU A 36 -37.73 1.80 -30.35
N VAL A 37 -36.50 1.72 -30.85
CA VAL A 37 -35.82 0.45 -31.08
C VAL A 37 -35.64 -0.17 -29.70
N ARG A 38 -36.52 -1.11 -29.35
CA ARG A 38 -36.29 -2.05 -28.26
C ARG A 38 -35.11 -2.92 -28.69
N HIS A 39 -33.90 -2.51 -28.35
CA HIS A 39 -32.80 -3.45 -28.25
C HIS A 39 -33.09 -4.35 -27.05
N SER A 40 -33.80 -5.46 -27.30
CA SER A 40 -33.72 -6.67 -26.47
C SER A 40 -32.35 -7.29 -26.68
N GLY A 41 -31.30 -6.58 -26.28
CA GLY A 41 -29.98 -7.14 -26.06
C GLY A 41 -30.02 -7.78 -24.69
N THR A 42 -29.88 -9.09 -24.62
CA THR A 42 -29.47 -9.77 -23.40
C THR A 42 -28.17 -9.12 -22.95
N LEU A 43 -28.22 -8.25 -21.94
CA LEU A 43 -27.03 -7.77 -21.25
C LEU A 43 -26.40 -9.01 -20.63
N SER A 44 -25.43 -9.60 -21.34
CA SER A 44 -24.57 -10.63 -20.78
C SER A 44 -23.93 -10.01 -19.55
N SER A 45 -24.27 -10.56 -18.39
CA SER A 45 -23.66 -10.17 -17.13
C SER A 45 -22.14 -10.25 -17.29
N PRO A 46 -21.38 -9.22 -16.87
CA PRO A 46 -19.94 -9.24 -17.02
C PRO A 46 -19.39 -10.53 -16.42
N PRO A 47 -18.38 -11.15 -17.07
CA PRO A 47 -17.81 -12.40 -16.59
C PRO A 47 -17.38 -12.23 -15.14
N ALA A 48 -17.76 -13.20 -14.30
CA ALA A 48 -17.39 -13.20 -12.90
C ALA A 48 -15.85 -13.08 -12.78
N PRO A 49 -15.35 -12.27 -11.83
CA PRO A 49 -13.91 -12.12 -11.66
C PRO A 49 -13.26 -13.50 -11.43
N PRO A 50 -12.02 -13.69 -11.90
CA PRO A 50 -11.31 -14.96 -11.74
C PRO A 50 -11.25 -15.34 -10.26
N LYS A 51 -11.56 -16.60 -9.97
CA LYS A 51 -11.62 -17.13 -8.61
C LYS A 51 -10.22 -17.10 -7.98
N SER A 52 -10.12 -16.55 -6.79
CA SER A 52 -8.87 -16.56 -6.01
C SER A 52 -8.46 -18.00 -5.70
N TRP A 53 -7.15 -18.24 -5.54
CA TRP A 53 -6.63 -19.53 -5.10
C TRP A 53 -7.19 -19.94 -3.72
N VAL A 54 -7.60 -18.98 -2.90
CA VAL A 54 -8.28 -19.18 -1.60
C VAL A 54 -9.57 -19.99 -1.74
N GLU A 55 -10.20 -20.01 -2.92
CA GLU A 55 -11.40 -20.83 -3.19
C GLU A 55 -11.15 -22.34 -3.13
N HIS A 56 -9.88 -22.79 -3.20
CA HIS A 56 -9.52 -24.21 -3.06
C HIS A 56 -9.40 -24.66 -1.60
N LEU A 57 -9.47 -23.72 -0.63
CA LEU A 57 -9.33 -24.01 0.79
C LEU A 57 -10.68 -24.33 1.46
N PRO A 58 -10.69 -24.90 2.67
CA PRO A 58 -11.92 -25.22 3.40
C PRO A 58 -12.83 -24.01 3.56
N ALA A 59 -14.13 -24.16 3.26
CA ALA A 59 -15.10 -23.06 3.24
C ALA A 59 -15.15 -22.26 4.56
N LYS A 60 -14.95 -22.93 5.70
CA LYS A 60 -14.92 -22.31 7.04
C LYS A 60 -13.74 -21.34 7.25
N MET A 61 -12.62 -21.54 6.53
CA MET A 61 -11.43 -20.70 6.66
C MET A 61 -11.42 -19.52 5.69
N ARG A 62 -12.10 -19.64 4.54
CA ARG A 62 -12.07 -18.61 3.48
C ARG A 62 -12.40 -17.20 3.97
N PRO A 63 -13.43 -16.97 4.81
CA PRO A 63 -13.74 -15.64 5.28
C PRO A 63 -12.55 -15.00 6.01
N TYR A 64 -11.86 -15.76 6.86
CA TYR A 64 -10.71 -15.27 7.63
C TYR A 64 -9.50 -14.97 6.74
N LEU A 65 -9.29 -15.81 5.71
CA LEU A 65 -8.21 -15.60 4.73
C LEU A 65 -8.46 -14.37 3.86
N TYR A 66 -9.71 -14.12 3.46
CA TYR A 66 -10.10 -12.89 2.77
C TYR A 66 -10.01 -11.66 3.69
N LEU A 67 -10.37 -11.80 4.96
CA LEU A 67 -10.23 -10.74 5.97
C LEU A 67 -8.76 -10.34 6.15
N ALA A 68 -7.86 -11.32 6.22
CA ALA A 68 -6.41 -11.12 6.30
C ALA A 68 -5.74 -10.79 4.95
N ARG A 69 -6.49 -10.65 3.86
CA ARG A 69 -5.99 -10.36 2.50
C ARG A 69 -4.96 -11.35 1.96
N VAL A 70 -5.10 -12.62 2.35
CA VAL A 70 -4.23 -13.70 1.88
C VAL A 70 -4.38 -13.91 0.35
N ASP A 71 -5.53 -13.56 -0.22
CA ASP A 71 -5.77 -13.55 -1.66
C ASP A 71 -4.90 -12.53 -2.42
N LYS A 72 -4.43 -11.47 -1.74
CA LYS A 72 -3.66 -10.35 -2.32
C LYS A 72 -2.34 -10.15 -1.56
N PRO A 73 -1.35 -11.03 -1.76
CA PRO A 73 -0.15 -11.10 -0.92
C PRO A 73 0.81 -9.92 -1.09
N ILE A 74 0.61 -9.06 -2.10
CA ILE A 74 1.49 -7.92 -2.37
C ILE A 74 1.70 -7.03 -1.13
N GLY A 75 0.67 -6.80 -0.31
CA GLY A 75 0.80 -6.01 0.91
C GLY A 75 1.74 -6.64 1.95
N THR A 76 1.78 -7.97 2.03
CA THR A 76 2.72 -8.71 2.88
C THR A 76 4.14 -8.54 2.38
N TRP A 77 4.34 -8.65 1.07
CA TRP A 77 5.67 -8.45 0.45
C TRP A 77 6.20 -7.03 0.68
N LEU A 78 5.35 -6.01 0.52
CA LEU A 78 5.74 -4.61 0.75
C LEU A 78 6.17 -4.34 2.20
N LEU A 79 5.52 -4.98 3.18
CA LEU A 79 5.94 -4.92 4.59
C LEU A 79 7.22 -5.74 4.86
N PHE A 80 7.40 -6.83 4.13
CA PHE A 80 8.52 -7.76 4.31
C PHE A 80 9.84 -7.24 3.73
N TYR A 81 9.81 -6.61 2.54
CA TYR A 81 11.03 -6.23 1.82
C TYR A 81 11.99 -5.34 2.65
N PRO A 82 11.55 -4.26 3.33
CA PRO A 82 12.45 -3.46 4.17
C PRO A 82 13.16 -4.28 5.25
N CYS A 83 12.48 -5.30 5.79
CA CYS A 83 13.08 -6.24 6.75
C CYS A 83 14.21 -7.03 6.08
N THR A 84 13.93 -7.62 4.91
CA THR A 84 14.92 -8.43 4.19
C THR A 84 16.13 -7.64 3.71
N TRP A 85 15.96 -6.40 3.26
CA TRP A 85 17.07 -5.53 2.88
C TRP A 85 18.01 -5.34 4.06
N SER A 86 17.43 -4.95 5.20
CA SER A 86 18.18 -4.63 6.41
C SER A 86 18.87 -5.84 7.04
N ILE A 87 18.16 -6.97 7.17
CA ILE A 87 18.72 -8.23 7.68
C ILE A 87 19.90 -8.67 6.82
N THR A 88 19.74 -8.63 5.50
CA THR A 88 20.79 -9.06 4.55
C THR A 88 21.99 -8.12 4.60
N MET A 89 21.76 -6.79 4.64
CA MET A 89 22.84 -5.81 4.73
C MET A 89 23.60 -5.88 6.06
N ALA A 90 22.91 -6.13 7.17
CA ALA A 90 23.53 -6.34 8.48
C ALA A 90 24.35 -7.64 8.50
N SER A 91 23.79 -8.72 7.94
CA SER A 91 24.46 -10.03 7.83
C SER A 91 25.72 -9.96 6.95
N TYR A 92 25.69 -9.15 5.88
CA TYR A 92 26.85 -8.79 5.06
C TYR A 92 27.92 -8.07 5.88
N ALA A 93 27.55 -7.00 6.57
CA ALA A 93 28.50 -6.17 7.32
C ALA A 93 29.17 -6.93 8.48
N LEU A 94 28.40 -7.79 9.15
CA LEU A 94 28.87 -8.59 10.29
C LEU A 94 29.40 -9.97 9.88
N GLN A 95 29.37 -10.30 8.58
CA GLN A 95 29.82 -11.59 8.02
C GLN A 95 29.25 -12.80 8.77
N THR A 96 27.97 -12.72 9.14
CA THR A 96 27.31 -13.79 9.90
C THR A 96 27.15 -15.05 9.05
N PRO A 97 27.13 -16.26 9.65
CA PRO A 97 26.87 -17.49 8.90
C PRO A 97 25.44 -17.50 8.32
N PHE A 98 25.22 -18.23 7.21
CA PHE A 98 23.95 -18.22 6.46
C PHE A 98 22.71 -18.54 7.31
N THR A 99 22.88 -19.27 8.41
CA THR A 99 21.82 -19.62 9.35
C THR A 99 21.18 -18.39 9.99
N VAL A 100 21.95 -17.31 10.19
CA VAL A 100 21.47 -16.06 10.81
C VAL A 100 20.47 -15.33 9.92
N PRO A 101 20.81 -14.90 8.69
CA PRO A 101 19.84 -14.25 7.80
C PRO A 101 18.68 -15.19 7.48
N LEU A 102 18.91 -16.50 7.31
CA LEU A 102 17.83 -17.46 7.07
C LEU A 102 16.82 -17.48 8.21
N THR A 103 17.28 -17.50 9.47
CA THR A 103 16.41 -17.49 10.66
C THR A 103 15.61 -16.21 10.73
N TYR A 104 16.26 -15.04 10.63
CA TYR A 104 15.56 -13.77 10.76
C TYR A 104 14.65 -13.46 9.56
N ILE A 105 15.05 -13.77 8.32
CA ILE A 105 14.18 -13.65 7.14
C ILE A 105 12.94 -14.52 7.31
N SER A 106 13.07 -15.73 7.87
CA SER A 106 11.92 -16.61 8.15
C SER A 106 11.00 -16.03 9.23
N LEU A 107 11.56 -15.59 10.36
CA LEU A 107 10.80 -14.97 11.46
C LEU A 107 10.04 -13.72 10.99
N PHE A 108 10.73 -12.82 10.29
CA PHE A 108 10.12 -11.60 9.76
C PHE A 108 9.15 -11.88 8.61
N GLY A 109 9.32 -12.99 7.87
CA GLY A 109 8.35 -13.43 6.86
C GLY A 109 7.03 -13.86 7.49
N ILE A 110 7.10 -14.66 8.56
CA ILE A 110 5.94 -15.03 9.37
C ILE A 110 5.32 -13.78 10.01
N GLY A 111 6.15 -12.93 10.62
CA GLY A 111 5.72 -11.68 11.24
C GLY A 111 5.00 -10.75 10.26
N ALA A 112 5.56 -10.52 9.07
CA ALA A 112 4.95 -9.69 8.04
C ALA A 112 3.62 -10.26 7.56
N PHE A 113 3.54 -11.57 7.34
CA PHE A 113 2.29 -12.25 6.94
C PHE A 113 1.19 -12.06 7.99
N VAL A 114 1.51 -12.32 9.26
CA VAL A 114 0.55 -12.22 10.37
C VAL A 114 0.17 -10.76 10.64
N MET A 115 1.14 -9.85 10.73
CA MET A 115 0.90 -8.45 11.07
C MET A 115 0.21 -7.67 9.93
N ARG A 116 0.50 -8.01 8.66
CA ARG A 116 -0.29 -7.47 7.54
C ARG A 116 -1.75 -7.90 7.67
N GLY A 117 -1.98 -9.18 7.96
CA GLY A 117 -3.30 -9.73 8.22
C GLY A 117 -4.01 -9.02 9.38
N ALA A 118 -3.32 -8.80 10.50
CA ALA A 118 -3.85 -8.08 11.66
C ALA A 118 -4.27 -6.65 11.31
N GLY A 119 -3.42 -5.92 10.57
CA GLY A 119 -3.75 -4.58 10.10
C GLY A 119 -4.98 -4.55 9.19
N CYS A 120 -5.15 -5.56 8.32
CA CYS A 120 -6.36 -5.70 7.51
C CYS A 120 -7.61 -6.00 8.36
N THR A 121 -7.50 -6.90 9.33
CA THR A 121 -8.60 -7.22 10.27
C THR A 121 -9.03 -5.96 11.04
N ILE A 122 -8.08 -5.22 11.61
CA ILE A 122 -8.36 -3.97 12.33
C ILE A 122 -9.03 -2.94 11.42
N ASN A 123 -8.52 -2.77 10.20
CA ASN A 123 -9.08 -1.80 9.26
C ASN A 123 -10.54 -2.13 8.90
N ASP A 124 -10.83 -3.39 8.59
CA ASP A 124 -12.19 -3.84 8.26
C ASP A 124 -13.11 -3.74 9.50
N MET A 125 -12.60 -3.96 10.72
CA MET A 125 -13.36 -3.77 11.96
C MET A 125 -13.82 -2.32 12.16
N TRP A 126 -12.94 -1.34 11.91
CA TRP A 126 -13.29 0.08 12.01
C TRP A 126 -14.16 0.58 10.86
N ASP A 127 -13.89 0.13 9.63
CA ASP A 127 -14.57 0.61 8.45
C ASP A 127 -15.86 -0.19 8.13
N ARG A 128 -16.24 -1.21 8.93
CA ARG A 128 -17.36 -2.13 8.70
C ARG A 128 -18.64 -1.48 8.16
N ASN A 129 -19.08 -0.38 8.77
CA ASN A 129 -20.33 0.28 8.37
C ASN A 129 -20.16 1.09 7.07
N LEU A 130 -18.99 1.70 6.88
CA LEU A 130 -18.64 2.43 5.66
C LEU A 130 -18.49 1.45 4.48
N ASP A 131 -17.85 0.32 4.72
CA ASP A 131 -17.59 -0.70 3.70
C ASP A 131 -18.87 -1.30 3.12
N LYS A 132 -19.95 -1.39 3.92
CA LYS A 132 -21.27 -1.81 3.41
C LYS A 132 -21.85 -0.86 2.36
N ALA A 133 -21.49 0.42 2.41
CA ALA A 133 -22.01 1.44 1.51
C ALA A 133 -21.18 1.59 0.22
N VAL A 134 -20.00 0.97 0.13
CA VAL A 134 -19.05 1.15 -0.99
C VAL A 134 -19.01 -0.09 -1.87
N ALA A 135 -19.25 0.08 -3.17
CA ALA A 135 -19.37 -1.03 -4.13
C ALA A 135 -18.14 -1.97 -4.17
N ARG A 136 -16.94 -1.43 -3.95
CA ARG A 136 -15.67 -2.19 -3.91
C ARG A 136 -15.51 -3.02 -2.64
N THR A 137 -16.00 -2.53 -1.50
CA THR A 137 -15.68 -3.09 -0.18
C THR A 137 -16.87 -3.75 0.50
N LYS A 138 -18.08 -3.66 -0.07
CA LYS A 138 -19.27 -4.36 0.40
C LYS A 138 -19.12 -5.89 0.45
N GLU A 139 -18.25 -6.45 -0.40
CA GLU A 139 -17.97 -7.89 -0.47
C GLU A 139 -16.93 -8.34 0.57
N ARG A 140 -16.41 -7.43 1.42
CA ARG A 140 -15.51 -7.81 2.51
C ARG A 140 -16.24 -8.69 3.52
N PRO A 141 -15.59 -9.72 4.10
CA PRO A 141 -16.25 -10.70 4.98
C PRO A 141 -17.03 -10.07 6.14
N LEU A 142 -16.47 -9.04 6.79
CA LEU A 142 -17.09 -8.38 7.93
C LEU A 142 -18.25 -7.43 7.55
N ALA A 143 -18.17 -6.84 6.35
CA ALA A 143 -19.22 -5.99 5.78
C ALA A 143 -20.40 -6.85 5.28
N ARG A 144 -20.11 -7.96 4.59
CA ARG A 144 -21.09 -8.93 4.09
C ARG A 144 -21.77 -9.73 5.20
N GLY A 145 -21.10 -9.89 6.35
CA GLY A 145 -21.62 -10.63 7.50
C GLY A 145 -21.19 -12.09 7.57
N ASP A 146 -20.20 -12.51 6.77
CA ASP A 146 -19.62 -13.86 6.82
C ASP A 146 -18.85 -14.12 8.13
N ILE A 147 -18.41 -13.05 8.78
CA ILE A 147 -17.72 -13.07 10.09
C ILE A 147 -18.46 -12.12 11.04
N THR A 148 -18.67 -12.57 12.28
CA THR A 148 -19.21 -11.72 13.35
C THR A 148 -18.13 -10.84 13.97
N PRO A 149 -18.46 -9.69 14.57
CA PRO A 149 -17.47 -8.84 15.26
C PRO A 149 -16.67 -9.59 16.34
N ILE A 150 -17.31 -10.50 17.07
CA ILE A 150 -16.66 -11.30 18.12
C ILE A 150 -15.64 -12.27 17.50
N GLN A 151 -15.99 -12.92 16.39
CA GLN A 151 -15.05 -13.77 15.65
C GLN A 151 -13.87 -12.97 15.09
N ALA A 152 -14.11 -11.75 14.61
CA ALA A 152 -13.04 -10.87 14.13
C ALA A 152 -12.08 -10.47 15.27
N VAL A 153 -12.60 -10.18 16.47
CA VAL A 153 -11.78 -9.91 17.67
C VAL A 153 -10.97 -11.15 18.06
N GLY A 154 -11.57 -12.35 18.07
CA GLY A 154 -10.85 -13.58 18.37
C GLY A 154 -9.75 -13.88 17.36
N PHE A 155 -10.01 -13.67 16.07
CA PHE A 155 -9.02 -13.82 15.01
C PHE A 155 -7.90 -12.78 15.11
N LEU A 156 -8.24 -11.53 15.43
CA LEU A 156 -7.24 -10.49 15.71
C LEU A 156 -6.37 -10.87 16.90
N GLY A 157 -6.96 -11.39 17.98
CA GLY A 157 -6.22 -11.90 19.15
C GLY A 157 -5.22 -12.99 18.78
N LEU A 158 -5.61 -13.93 17.91
CA LEU A 158 -4.71 -14.96 17.38
C LEU A 158 -3.56 -14.35 16.56
N GLN A 159 -3.86 -13.40 15.67
CA GLN A 159 -2.86 -12.73 14.85
C GLN A 159 -1.86 -11.95 15.73
N LEU A 160 -2.35 -11.16 16.68
CA LEU A 160 -1.49 -10.38 17.58
C LEU A 160 -0.66 -11.28 18.50
N SER A 161 -1.21 -12.41 18.97
CA SER A 161 -0.47 -13.38 19.77
C SER A 161 0.67 -14.03 18.97
N ALA A 162 0.41 -14.39 17.71
CA ALA A 162 1.45 -14.92 16.82
C ALA A 162 2.50 -13.84 16.48
N GLY A 163 2.10 -12.59 16.26
CA GLY A 163 3.02 -11.47 16.08
C GLY A 163 3.90 -11.22 17.32
N LEU A 164 3.32 -11.28 18.52
CA LEU A 164 4.04 -11.18 19.79
C LEU A 164 5.02 -12.34 19.97
N ALA A 165 4.60 -13.58 19.65
CA ALA A 165 5.46 -14.74 19.72
C ALA A 165 6.71 -14.54 18.85
N VAL A 166 6.56 -14.07 17.61
CA VAL A 166 7.69 -13.70 16.73
C VAL A 166 8.56 -12.61 17.35
N LEU A 167 7.95 -11.53 17.86
CA LEU A 167 8.69 -10.41 18.47
C LEU A 167 9.56 -10.87 19.64
N THR A 168 9.02 -11.74 20.51
CA THR A 168 9.75 -12.27 21.67
C THR A 168 10.88 -13.23 21.34
N GLN A 169 11.01 -13.66 20.08
CA GLN A 169 12.19 -14.42 19.60
C GLN A 169 13.37 -13.51 19.25
N LEU A 170 13.20 -12.18 19.28
CA LEU A 170 14.27 -11.22 18.98
C LEU A 170 15.03 -10.82 20.26
N ASN A 171 16.17 -10.17 20.09
CA ASN A 171 16.90 -9.59 21.22
C ASN A 171 16.12 -8.42 21.87
N TRP A 172 16.53 -8.03 23.07
CA TRP A 172 15.81 -7.04 23.88
C TRP A 172 15.74 -5.67 23.20
N TYR A 173 16.83 -5.25 22.54
CA TYR A 173 16.85 -4.00 21.79
C TYR A 173 15.78 -4.01 20.70
N SER A 174 15.70 -5.08 19.91
CA SER A 174 14.70 -5.29 18.86
C SER A 174 13.29 -5.38 19.41
N ILE A 175 13.07 -6.03 20.55
CA ILE A 175 11.74 -6.09 21.19
C ILE A 175 11.25 -4.68 21.51
N LEU A 176 12.07 -3.86 22.17
CA LEU A 176 11.72 -2.48 22.52
C LEU A 176 11.51 -1.62 21.26
N LEU A 177 12.41 -1.73 20.28
CA LEU A 177 12.29 -0.99 19.03
C LEU A 177 11.04 -1.40 18.23
N GLY A 178 10.73 -2.69 18.18
CA GLY A 178 9.52 -3.22 17.56
C GLY A 178 8.26 -2.76 18.28
N ALA A 179 8.24 -2.79 19.61
CA ALA A 179 7.13 -2.29 20.41
C ALA A 179 6.88 -0.79 20.19
N SER A 180 7.95 0.01 20.03
CA SER A 180 7.83 1.45 19.78
C SER A 180 7.07 1.78 18.47
N SER A 181 7.11 0.90 17.47
CA SER A 181 6.36 1.05 16.21
C SER A 181 4.84 1.10 16.39
N LEU A 182 4.31 0.53 17.49
CA LEU A 182 2.88 0.51 17.79
C LEU A 182 2.29 1.92 17.89
N SER A 183 3.11 2.90 18.28
CA SER A 183 2.72 4.32 18.28
C SER A 183 2.29 4.78 16.88
N VAL A 184 3.13 4.55 15.87
CA VAL A 184 2.88 4.93 14.48
C VAL A 184 1.73 4.11 13.88
N VAL A 185 1.72 2.80 14.14
CA VAL A 185 0.66 1.88 13.65
C VAL A 185 -0.72 2.28 14.18
N THR A 186 -0.81 2.70 15.43
CA THR A 186 -2.08 3.14 16.04
C THR A 186 -2.56 4.47 15.47
N ILE A 187 -1.64 5.37 15.09
CA ILE A 187 -1.96 6.70 14.55
C ILE A 187 -2.42 6.62 13.10
N TYR A 188 -1.81 5.75 12.28
CA TYR A 188 -2.06 5.66 10.83
C TYR A 188 -3.55 5.65 10.40
N PRO A 189 -4.43 4.80 10.97
CA PRO A 189 -5.84 4.70 10.57
C PRO A 189 -6.62 6.02 10.64
N PHE A 190 -6.21 6.93 11.53
CA PHE A 190 -6.83 8.23 11.71
C PHE A 190 -6.37 9.28 10.70
N MET A 191 -5.21 9.07 10.07
CA MET A 191 -4.56 10.10 9.24
C MET A 191 -5.36 10.45 7.99
N LYS A 192 -6.13 9.50 7.43
CA LYS A 192 -7.02 9.73 6.29
C LYS A 192 -8.08 10.80 6.55
N ARG A 193 -8.38 11.09 7.83
CA ARG A 193 -9.38 12.08 8.26
C ARG A 193 -8.76 13.45 8.58
N ILE A 194 -7.44 13.52 8.74
CA ILE A 194 -6.75 14.71 9.27
C ILE A 194 -5.85 15.34 8.19
N THR A 195 -5.19 14.53 7.36
CA THR A 195 -4.17 15.00 6.40
C THR A 195 -4.39 14.42 5.00
N TYR A 196 -3.83 15.09 3.99
CA TYR A 196 -3.69 14.56 2.62
C TYR A 196 -2.52 13.61 2.45
N TRP A 197 -1.75 13.36 3.53
CA TRP A 197 -0.58 12.48 3.53
C TRP A 197 -0.73 11.21 4.39
N PRO A 198 -1.87 10.48 4.40
CA PRO A 198 -1.93 9.20 5.13
C PRO A 198 -0.87 8.20 4.64
N GLN A 199 -0.49 8.29 3.36
CA GLN A 199 0.59 7.51 2.73
C GLN A 199 1.94 7.72 3.44
N ALA A 200 2.23 8.92 3.96
CA ALA A 200 3.48 9.19 4.67
C ALA A 200 3.51 8.43 6.00
N VAL A 201 2.43 8.45 6.76
CA VAL A 201 2.35 7.73 8.04
C VAL A 201 2.37 6.22 7.82
N LEU A 202 1.75 5.73 6.73
CA LEU A 202 1.93 4.34 6.31
C LEU A 202 3.39 4.02 5.99
N GLY A 203 4.08 4.90 5.27
CA GLY A 203 5.51 4.77 4.96
C GLY A 203 6.37 4.65 6.21
N LEU A 204 6.06 5.42 7.26
CA LEU A 204 6.75 5.26 8.54
C LEU A 204 6.51 3.86 9.14
N ALA A 205 5.26 3.40 9.19
CA ALA A 205 4.94 2.09 9.75
C ALA A 205 5.51 0.92 8.94
N PHE A 206 5.36 0.92 7.61
CA PHE A 206 5.75 -0.20 6.75
C PHE A 206 7.26 -0.38 6.62
N ASN A 207 8.03 0.69 6.76
CA ASN A 207 9.48 0.61 6.64
C ASN A 207 10.18 0.39 7.98
N TRP A 208 9.46 0.26 9.09
CA TRP A 208 10.06 0.00 10.41
C TRP A 208 10.95 -1.26 10.42
N GLY A 209 10.65 -2.21 9.54
CA GLY A 209 11.48 -3.38 9.26
C GLY A 209 12.93 -3.05 8.86
N ALA A 210 13.18 -1.90 8.25
CA ALA A 210 14.54 -1.44 7.92
C ALA A 210 15.38 -1.15 9.18
N LEU A 211 14.76 -0.70 10.26
CA LEU A 211 15.44 -0.47 11.55
C LEU A 211 15.50 -1.78 12.36
N LEU A 212 14.35 -2.45 12.44
CA LEU A 212 14.19 -3.65 13.26
C LEU A 212 15.04 -4.81 12.74
N GLY A 213 15.10 -5.00 11.41
CA GLY A 213 15.89 -6.05 10.78
C GLY A 213 17.39 -5.95 11.08
N TRP A 214 17.95 -4.74 11.06
CA TRP A 214 19.36 -4.50 11.42
C TRP A 214 19.58 -4.85 12.89
N SER A 215 18.72 -4.34 13.77
CA SER A 215 18.84 -4.59 15.21
C SER A 215 18.69 -6.06 15.58
N ALA A 216 17.90 -6.83 14.84
CA ALA A 216 17.72 -8.25 15.10
C ALA A 216 19.04 -9.01 14.91
N VAL A 217 19.81 -8.65 13.88
CA VAL A 217 21.10 -9.27 13.57
C VAL A 217 22.22 -8.73 14.47
N ALA A 218 22.24 -7.41 14.73
CA ALA A 218 23.37 -6.71 15.33
C ALA A 218 23.21 -6.31 16.80
N ASP A 219 22.05 -6.60 17.42
CA ASP A 219 21.64 -6.19 18.79
C ASP A 219 21.76 -4.66 19.05
N SER A 220 21.78 -3.89 17.98
CA SER A 220 21.94 -2.42 17.96
C SER A 220 21.59 -1.91 16.56
N VAL A 221 21.36 -0.61 16.38
CA VAL A 221 21.13 -0.02 15.05
C VAL A 221 22.36 0.76 14.61
N ASN A 222 22.92 0.41 13.44
CA ASN A 222 23.83 1.29 12.74
C ASN A 222 23.03 2.37 12.01
N TRP A 223 22.89 3.53 12.65
CA TRP A 223 22.07 4.63 12.13
C TRP A 223 22.55 5.20 10.80
N SER A 224 23.87 5.16 10.53
CA SER A 224 24.43 5.64 9.26
C SER A 224 23.97 4.81 8.06
N VAL A 225 23.60 3.54 8.27
CA VAL A 225 23.07 2.65 7.22
C VAL A 225 21.55 2.56 7.30
N ALA A 226 21.00 2.33 8.49
CA ALA A 226 19.58 2.04 8.67
C ALA A 226 18.69 3.27 8.40
N LEU A 227 19.15 4.49 8.73
CA LEU A 227 18.37 5.71 8.51
C LEU A 227 18.17 6.04 7.02
N PRO A 228 19.21 6.07 6.16
CA PRO A 228 19.00 6.27 4.73
C PRO A 228 18.21 5.12 4.10
N LEU A 229 18.39 3.87 4.55
CA LEU A 229 17.58 2.74 4.08
C LEU A 229 16.09 2.91 4.42
N TYR A 230 15.79 3.31 5.67
CA TYR A 230 14.44 3.60 6.14
C TYR A 230 13.80 4.77 5.38
N ALA A 231 14.54 5.87 5.20
CA ALA A 231 14.07 7.03 4.44
C ALA A 231 13.84 6.69 2.95
N GLY A 232 14.70 5.87 2.35
CA GLY A 232 14.54 5.39 0.98
C GLY A 232 13.31 4.49 0.82
N GLY A 233 13.05 3.61 1.78
CA GLY A 233 11.83 2.80 1.84
C GLY A 233 10.56 3.64 2.07
N PHE A 234 10.65 4.68 2.89
CA PHE A 234 9.57 5.66 3.09
C PHE A 234 9.20 6.35 1.77
N CYS A 235 10.18 6.84 1.01
CA CYS A 235 9.94 7.41 -0.32
C CYS A 235 9.32 6.38 -1.28
N TRP A 236 9.81 5.14 -1.28
CA TRP A 236 9.24 4.06 -2.08
C TRP A 236 7.78 3.78 -1.72
N THR A 237 7.43 3.86 -0.43
CA THR A 237 6.05 3.71 0.04
C THR A 237 5.14 4.82 -0.44
N LEU A 238 5.62 6.06 -0.42
CA LEU A 238 4.88 7.16 -1.03
C LEU A 238 4.63 6.92 -2.53
N VAL A 239 5.56 6.28 -3.26
CA VAL A 239 5.35 5.95 -4.67
C VAL A 239 4.23 4.94 -4.84
N TYR A 240 4.37 3.75 -4.24
CA TYR A 240 3.41 2.67 -4.50
C TYR A 240 2.04 2.98 -3.90
N ASP A 241 1.97 3.61 -2.73
CA ASP A 241 0.69 3.82 -2.04
C ASP A 241 -0.07 5.02 -2.63
N SER A 242 0.64 5.99 -3.22
CA SER A 242 0.00 7.02 -4.04
C SER A 242 -0.58 6.43 -5.32
N ILE A 243 0.16 5.56 -6.03
CA ILE A 243 -0.38 4.82 -7.19
C ILE A 243 -1.62 4.01 -6.77
N TYR A 244 -1.55 3.34 -5.63
CA TYR A 244 -2.67 2.57 -5.11
C TYR A 244 -3.90 3.46 -4.84
N ALA A 245 -3.71 4.61 -4.22
CA ALA A 245 -4.76 5.57 -3.89
C ALA A 245 -5.49 6.15 -5.12
N HIS A 246 -4.85 6.19 -6.29
CA HIS A 246 -5.53 6.60 -7.53
C HIS A 246 -6.69 5.68 -7.91
N GLN A 247 -6.72 4.43 -7.43
CA GLN A 247 -7.87 3.54 -7.66
C GLN A 247 -9.16 4.03 -6.99
N ASP A 248 -9.01 4.67 -5.83
CA ASP A 248 -10.13 5.09 -4.98
C ASP A 248 -10.44 6.60 -5.14
N LYS A 249 -9.73 7.31 -6.04
CA LYS A 249 -9.82 8.77 -6.23
C LYS A 249 -11.26 9.30 -6.36
N THR A 250 -12.10 8.66 -7.17
CA THR A 250 -13.50 9.08 -7.38
C THR A 250 -14.36 8.91 -6.13
N ASP A 251 -14.12 7.84 -5.39
CA ASP A 251 -14.90 7.46 -4.23
C ASP A 251 -14.46 8.34 -3.04
N ASP A 252 -13.15 8.61 -2.92
CA ASP A 252 -12.57 9.51 -1.93
C ASP A 252 -13.14 10.93 -2.01
N VAL A 253 -13.27 11.50 -3.22
CA VAL A 253 -13.89 12.84 -3.41
C VAL A 253 -15.33 12.85 -2.90
N THR A 254 -16.09 11.80 -3.18
CA THR A 254 -17.51 11.70 -2.84
C THR A 254 -17.71 11.61 -1.32
N VAL A 255 -16.80 10.94 -0.61
CA VAL A 255 -16.87 10.70 0.84
C VAL A 255 -16.06 11.74 1.64
N GLY A 256 -15.32 12.63 0.98
CA GLY A 256 -14.50 13.66 1.63
C GLY A 256 -13.21 13.12 2.26
N ILE A 257 -12.71 11.97 1.80
CA ILE A 257 -11.45 11.38 2.25
C ILE A 257 -10.29 12.10 1.56
N ARG A 258 -9.21 12.36 2.30
CA ARG A 258 -8.01 13.05 1.81
C ARG A 258 -6.91 12.04 1.49
N SER A 259 -6.27 12.19 0.33
CA SER A 259 -5.17 11.30 -0.12
C SER A 259 -4.18 12.03 -1.02
N THR A 260 -2.97 11.48 -1.16
CA THR A 260 -1.94 12.05 -2.06
C THR A 260 -2.39 12.05 -3.52
N ALA A 261 -3.22 11.10 -3.94
CA ALA A 261 -3.82 11.08 -5.27
C ALA A 261 -4.68 12.32 -5.57
N LEU A 262 -5.34 12.88 -4.55
CA LEU A 262 -6.07 14.14 -4.66
C LEU A 262 -5.15 15.35 -4.57
N LEU A 263 -4.15 15.30 -3.70
CA LEU A 263 -3.20 16.39 -3.51
C LEU A 263 -2.29 16.62 -4.73
N PHE A 264 -1.77 15.53 -5.32
CA PHE A 264 -0.83 15.61 -6.43
C PHE A 264 -1.53 15.92 -7.75
N GLY A 265 -2.77 15.45 -7.95
CA GLY A 265 -3.56 15.74 -9.14
C GLY A 265 -2.78 15.42 -10.43
N GLU A 266 -2.70 16.40 -11.34
CA GLU A 266 -1.98 16.27 -12.60
C GLU A 266 -0.45 16.16 -12.42
N GLN A 267 0.08 16.62 -11.28
CA GLN A 267 1.51 16.55 -10.94
C GLN A 267 1.94 15.21 -10.35
N THR A 268 1.04 14.21 -10.33
CA THR A 268 1.34 12.88 -9.82
C THR A 268 2.62 12.32 -10.43
N ARG A 269 2.71 12.27 -11.76
CA ARG A 269 3.85 11.66 -12.44
C ARG A 269 5.20 12.30 -12.07
N PRO A 270 5.42 13.62 -12.18
CA PRO A 270 6.70 14.22 -11.80
C PRO A 270 7.03 14.03 -10.31
N ILE A 271 6.04 14.12 -9.41
CA ILE A 271 6.26 13.90 -7.98
C ILE A 271 6.68 12.45 -7.70
N LEU A 272 6.00 11.47 -8.29
CA LEU A 272 6.35 10.06 -8.12
C LEU A 272 7.71 9.72 -8.74
N SER A 273 8.09 10.37 -9.84
CA SER A 273 9.45 10.26 -10.40
C SER A 273 10.51 10.76 -9.42
N ALA A 274 10.30 11.93 -8.82
CA ALA A 274 11.23 12.51 -7.84
C ALA A 274 11.33 11.64 -6.56
N LEU A 275 10.21 11.11 -6.08
CA LEU A 275 10.19 10.18 -4.94
C LEU A 275 10.87 8.85 -5.27
N SER A 276 10.71 8.34 -6.50
CA SER A 276 11.41 7.13 -6.96
C SER A 276 12.92 7.34 -7.02
N ALA A 277 13.36 8.47 -7.58
CA ALA A 277 14.78 8.83 -7.61
C ALA A 277 15.34 8.98 -6.18
N SER A 278 14.61 9.66 -5.29
CA SER A 278 15.00 9.84 -3.89
C SER A 278 15.12 8.49 -3.16
N SER A 279 14.17 7.58 -3.38
CA SER A 279 14.19 6.23 -2.82
C SER A 279 15.46 5.48 -3.23
N VAL A 280 15.73 5.39 -4.54
CA VAL A 280 16.89 4.68 -5.07
C VAL A 280 18.19 5.30 -4.58
N SER A 281 18.30 6.64 -4.58
CA SER A 281 19.50 7.34 -4.12
C SER A 281 19.77 7.11 -2.63
N LEU A 282 18.74 7.12 -1.79
CA LEU A 282 18.90 6.88 -0.35
C LEU A 282 19.24 5.41 -0.04
N ILE A 283 18.68 4.45 -0.80
CA ILE A 283 19.05 3.03 -0.67
C ILE A 283 20.47 2.78 -1.15
N ALA A 284 20.89 3.41 -2.26
CA ALA A 284 22.27 3.37 -2.74
C ALA A 284 23.23 4.01 -1.72
N LEU A 285 22.84 5.12 -1.08
CA LEU A 285 23.61 5.74 0.01
C LEU A 285 23.76 4.78 1.20
N ALA A 286 22.70 4.07 1.59
CA ALA A 286 22.80 3.05 2.63
C ALA A 286 23.78 1.93 2.25
N GLY A 287 23.75 1.48 0.99
CA GLY A 287 24.74 0.53 0.46
C GLY A 287 26.18 1.06 0.54
N TYR A 288 26.38 2.33 0.18
CA TYR A 288 27.69 2.98 0.24
C TYR A 288 28.20 3.11 1.69
N MET A 289 27.33 3.54 2.62
CA MET A 289 27.66 3.61 4.05
C MET A 289 27.97 2.24 4.66
N ASN A 290 27.39 1.17 4.08
CA ASN A 290 27.61 -0.21 4.50
C ASN A 290 28.78 -0.91 3.77
N ALA A 291 29.47 -0.20 2.87
CA ALA A 291 30.48 -0.76 1.98
C ALA A 291 29.99 -1.99 1.19
N GLN A 292 28.72 -1.98 0.74
CA GLN A 292 28.19 -3.03 -0.14
C GLN A 292 28.96 -3.12 -1.46
N GLY A 293 28.96 -4.31 -2.04
CA GLY A 293 29.62 -4.62 -3.30
C GLY A 293 28.79 -4.29 -4.55
N PRO A 294 29.32 -4.60 -5.74
CA PRO A 294 28.71 -4.23 -7.01
C PRO A 294 27.36 -4.92 -7.27
N LEU A 295 27.12 -6.10 -6.71
CA LEU A 295 25.88 -6.86 -6.93
C LEU A 295 24.68 -6.18 -6.26
N PHE A 296 24.87 -5.56 -5.09
CA PHE A 296 23.86 -4.70 -4.47
C PHE A 296 23.45 -3.53 -5.37
N TYR A 297 24.43 -2.84 -5.97
CA TYR A 297 24.14 -1.72 -6.88
C TYR A 297 23.50 -2.17 -8.19
N ALA A 298 23.83 -3.36 -8.70
CA ALA A 298 23.14 -3.93 -9.85
C ALA A 298 21.64 -4.18 -9.54
N GLY A 299 21.33 -4.78 -8.38
CA GLY A 299 19.94 -4.96 -7.93
C GLY A 299 19.21 -3.63 -7.71
N THR A 300 19.88 -2.63 -7.13
CA THR A 300 19.36 -1.28 -6.94
C THR A 300 19.09 -0.58 -8.30
N GLY A 301 19.97 -0.78 -9.29
CA GLY A 301 19.79 -0.30 -10.65
C GLY A 301 18.58 -0.94 -11.35
N LEU A 302 18.39 -2.26 -11.20
CA LEU A 302 17.19 -2.95 -11.69
C LEU A 302 15.90 -2.42 -11.03
N ALA A 303 15.95 -2.13 -9.72
CA ALA A 303 14.84 -1.51 -9.01
C ALA A 303 14.53 -0.10 -9.54
N ALA A 304 15.54 0.70 -9.86
CA ALA A 304 15.38 2.01 -10.48
C ALA A 304 14.69 1.92 -11.85
N LEU A 305 15.15 1.00 -12.70
CA LEU A 305 14.52 0.73 -14.01
C LEU A 305 13.07 0.28 -13.86
N GLN A 306 12.79 -0.58 -12.87
CA GLN A 306 11.45 -1.06 -12.57
C GLN A 306 10.53 0.11 -12.13
N LEU A 307 10.98 0.96 -11.21
CA LEU A 307 10.19 2.13 -10.77
C LEU A 307 9.98 3.12 -11.91
N ALA A 308 11.02 3.43 -12.69
CA ALA A 308 10.91 4.31 -13.86
C ALA A 308 9.87 3.78 -14.86
N ARG A 309 9.91 2.47 -15.15
CA ARG A 309 8.93 1.81 -16.01
C ARG A 309 7.51 1.89 -15.44
N VAL A 310 7.34 1.65 -14.14
CA VAL A 310 6.03 1.71 -13.48
C VAL A 310 5.45 3.11 -13.54
N VAL A 311 6.21 4.12 -13.14
CA VAL A 311 5.77 5.52 -13.17
C VAL A 311 5.47 5.96 -14.61
N ALA A 312 6.24 5.50 -15.59
CA ALA A 312 6.03 5.84 -17.00
C ALA A 312 4.80 5.15 -17.62
N ARG A 313 4.42 3.95 -17.18
CA ARG A 313 3.33 3.17 -17.80
C ARG A 313 2.01 3.20 -17.03
N THR A 314 2.00 3.70 -15.80
CA THR A 314 0.78 3.75 -14.99
C THR A 314 -0.13 4.84 -15.52
N GLU A 315 -1.36 4.45 -15.84
CA GLU A 315 -2.46 5.35 -16.20
C GLU A 315 -3.28 5.64 -14.94
N PHE A 316 -3.11 6.83 -14.37
CA PHE A 316 -3.63 7.18 -13.04
C PHE A 316 -5.16 7.34 -12.98
N ASN A 317 -5.84 7.34 -14.12
CA ASN A 317 -7.29 7.36 -14.22
C ASN A 317 -7.87 5.96 -14.53
N ASP A 318 -7.03 4.95 -14.72
CA ASP A 318 -7.44 3.57 -14.98
C ASP A 318 -7.16 2.67 -13.77
N ARG A 319 -8.23 2.15 -13.14
CA ARG A 319 -8.12 1.33 -11.92
C ARG A 319 -7.25 0.07 -12.12
N PRO A 320 -7.46 -0.76 -13.16
CA PRO A 320 -6.59 -1.90 -13.44
C PRO A 320 -5.12 -1.52 -13.70
N SER A 321 -4.85 -0.41 -14.40
CA SER A 321 -3.50 0.10 -14.60
C SER A 321 -2.83 0.47 -13.28
N CYS A 322 -3.54 1.19 -12.39
CA CYS A 322 -3.05 1.53 -11.05
C CYS A 322 -2.76 0.28 -10.21
N TRP A 323 -3.63 -0.74 -10.25
CA TRP A 323 -3.36 -2.01 -9.57
C TRP A 323 -2.09 -2.69 -10.08
N ARG A 324 -1.89 -2.75 -11.40
CA ARG A 324 -0.67 -3.30 -12.01
C ARG A 324 0.56 -2.47 -11.65
N GLY A 325 0.43 -1.14 -11.60
CA GLY A 325 1.50 -0.24 -11.16
C GLY A 325 1.91 -0.49 -9.71
N PHE A 326 0.94 -0.58 -8.80
CA PHE A 326 1.15 -0.89 -7.39
C PHE A 326 1.87 -2.24 -7.20
N VAL A 327 1.40 -3.30 -7.87
CA VAL A 327 2.07 -4.61 -7.86
C VAL A 327 3.47 -4.52 -8.48
N GLY A 328 3.61 -3.73 -9.56
CA GLY A 328 4.87 -3.44 -10.23
C GLY A 328 5.91 -2.81 -9.31
N CYS A 329 5.52 -1.92 -8.41
CA CYS A 329 6.42 -1.34 -7.42
C CYS A 329 7.00 -2.38 -6.45
N GLY A 330 6.25 -3.43 -6.13
CA GLY A 330 6.74 -4.53 -5.29
C GLY A 330 7.98 -5.22 -5.85
N TRP A 331 8.07 -5.33 -7.19
CA TRP A 331 9.26 -5.90 -7.85
C TRP A 331 10.52 -5.06 -7.68
N ALA A 332 10.41 -3.75 -7.45
CA ALA A 332 11.58 -2.94 -7.12
C ALA A 332 12.19 -3.39 -5.79
N GLY A 333 11.35 -3.66 -4.79
CA GLY A 333 11.80 -4.18 -3.51
C GLY A 333 12.42 -5.58 -3.59
N PHE A 334 11.89 -6.42 -4.47
CA PHE A 334 12.49 -7.72 -4.79
C PHE A 334 13.92 -7.56 -5.33
N TRP A 335 14.13 -6.69 -6.33
CA TRP A 335 15.45 -6.50 -6.94
C TRP A 335 16.50 -5.94 -5.97
N ILE A 336 16.11 -5.02 -5.08
CA ILE A 336 16.99 -4.53 -4.01
C ILE A 336 17.42 -5.68 -3.11
N TRP A 337 16.47 -6.52 -2.68
CA TRP A 337 16.77 -7.67 -1.83
C TRP A 337 17.69 -8.68 -2.53
N MET A 338 17.38 -9.06 -3.78
CA MET A 338 18.21 -10.01 -4.53
C MET A 338 19.62 -9.49 -4.78
N GLY A 339 19.80 -8.19 -5.02
CA GLY A 339 21.12 -7.58 -5.11
C GLY A 339 21.91 -7.72 -3.82
N GLY A 340 21.32 -7.36 -2.68
CA GLY A 340 21.98 -7.50 -1.37
C GLY A 340 22.25 -8.95 -0.98
N LEU A 341 21.34 -9.87 -1.33
CA LEU A 341 21.52 -11.30 -1.07
C LEU A 341 22.65 -11.89 -1.90
N ALA A 342 22.73 -11.53 -3.19
CA ALA A 342 23.81 -11.95 -4.06
C ALA A 342 25.18 -11.46 -3.55
N ASP A 343 25.23 -10.22 -3.04
CA ASP A 343 26.44 -9.67 -2.42
C ASP A 343 26.86 -10.43 -1.17
N TYR A 344 25.89 -10.71 -0.28
CA TYR A 344 26.12 -11.52 0.92
C TYR A 344 26.64 -12.93 0.57
N ILE A 345 26.06 -13.57 -0.45
CA ILE A 345 26.51 -14.90 -0.92
C ILE A 345 27.92 -14.83 -1.51
N ALA A 346 28.25 -13.78 -2.25
CA ALA A 346 29.58 -13.61 -2.84
C ALA A 346 30.69 -13.44 -1.79
N LEU A 347 30.37 -12.94 -0.59
CA LEU A 347 31.30 -12.88 0.54
C LEU A 347 31.49 -14.21 1.27
N MET A 348 30.62 -15.20 1.08
CA MET A 348 30.74 -16.46 1.83
C MET A 348 31.95 -17.29 1.33
N PRO A 349 32.80 -17.80 2.24
CA PRO A 349 33.95 -18.62 1.86
C PRO A 349 33.48 -19.85 1.08
N GLY A 350 33.91 -19.97 -0.19
CA GLY A 350 33.61 -21.13 -1.06
C GLY A 350 32.78 -20.84 -2.31
N VAL A 351 32.29 -19.62 -2.53
CA VAL A 351 31.61 -19.21 -3.79
C VAL A 351 32.58 -18.56 -4.79
N THR A 352 33.76 -18.14 -4.32
CA THR A 352 34.83 -17.51 -5.12
C THR A 352 36.10 -18.35 -5.22
N ALA A 353 35.96 -19.69 -5.18
CA ALA A 353 37.05 -20.62 -5.47
C ALA A 353 37.06 -21.04 -6.95
#